data_AF-A0A1L9WMQ3-F1
#
_entry.id   AF-A0A1L9WMQ3-F1
#
_cell.length_a   1.000
_cell.length_b   1.000
_cell.length_c   1.000
_cell.angle_alpha   90.00
_cell.angle_beta   90.00
_cell.angle_gamma   90.00
#
_symmetry.space_group_name_H-M   'P 1'
#
loop_
_entity.id
_entity.type
_entity.pdbx_description
1 polymer ?
#
loop_
_entity_poly.entity_id
_entity_poly.type
_entity_poly.pdbx_seq_one_letter_code
_entity_poly.pdbx_strand_id
1 'polypeptide(L)'
;MKSQLPNKPDLWNTLTPRYLFGCNCILLSDDYYPVLNHKHVDLETRASRRITATGIHVETEEVQPIDLIVLATGFHTVDFLFSMDIYGLDGRPLRGLWKAGPQAYRGLVAEDLPNVGVLYAPNTNLD
;
A
#
# COMPACT_ATOMS: atom_id res chain seq x y z
N MET A 1 21.88 1.17 3.20
CA MET A 1 21.59 1.20 4.66
C MET A 1 22.84 1.31 5.53
N LYS A 2 23.61 0.23 5.84
CA LYS A 2 24.71 0.31 6.84
C LYS A 2 25.77 1.39 6.55
N SER A 3 26.14 1.57 5.28
CA SER A 3 27.05 2.63 4.84
C SER A 3 26.47 4.05 4.98
N GLN A 4 25.15 4.19 4.85
CA GLN A 4 24.43 5.47 4.91
C GLN A 4 23.99 5.82 6.34
N LEU A 5 23.89 4.84 7.23
CA LEU A 5 23.53 4.99 8.65
C LEU A 5 24.61 4.37 9.58
N PRO A 6 25.90 4.69 9.43
CA PRO A 6 26.98 3.97 10.10
C PRO A 6 26.91 4.06 11.63
N ASN A 7 26.37 5.15 12.16
CA ASN A 7 26.34 5.46 13.60
C ASN A 7 24.96 5.21 14.24
N LYS A 8 24.04 4.53 13.54
CA LYS A 8 22.68 4.25 14.03
C LYS A 8 22.33 2.76 13.91
N PRO A 9 23.03 1.87 14.64
CA PRO A 9 22.84 0.42 14.53
C PRO A 9 21.43 -0.02 14.92
N ASP A 10 20.79 0.66 15.87
CA ASP A 10 19.41 0.35 16.28
C ASP A 10 18.42 0.51 15.13
N LEU A 11 18.62 1.50 14.26
CA LEU A 11 17.76 1.70 13.09
C LEU A 11 17.92 0.60 12.03
N TRP A 12 19.06 -0.10 11.98
CA TRP A 12 19.25 -1.15 10.98
C TRP A 12 18.27 -2.29 11.15
N ASN A 13 18.03 -2.71 12.39
CA ASN A 13 17.07 -3.78 12.68
C ASN A 13 15.64 -3.30 12.39
N THR A 14 15.30 -2.07 12.79
CA THR A 14 13.98 -1.48 12.57
C THR A 14 13.64 -1.32 11.09
N LEU A 15 14.61 -0.91 10.28
CA LEU A 15 14.42 -0.65 8.84
C LEU A 15 14.56 -1.90 7.97
N THR A 16 15.03 -3.02 8.52
CA THR A 16 15.15 -4.28 7.77
C THR A 16 13.79 -4.97 7.71
N PRO A 17 13.19 -5.14 6.52
CA PRO A 17 11.89 -5.79 6.42
C PRO A 17 11.96 -7.28 6.79
N ARG A 18 10.89 -7.80 7.39
CA ARG A 18 10.77 -9.20 7.84
C ARG A 18 10.03 -10.10 6.84
N TYR A 19 9.97 -9.71 5.57
CA TYR A 19 9.39 -10.48 4.48
C TYR A 19 10.47 -10.89 3.47
N LEU A 20 10.18 -11.87 2.62
CA LEU A 20 11.13 -12.36 1.62
C LEU A 20 11.36 -11.34 0.52
N PHE A 21 12.61 -11.24 0.05
CA PHE A 21 12.97 -10.35 -1.04
C PHE A 21 12.13 -10.66 -2.29
N GLY A 22 11.57 -9.61 -2.93
CA GLY A 22 10.73 -9.73 -4.12
C GLY A 22 9.23 -9.90 -3.84
N CYS A 23 8.80 -10.15 -2.60
CA CYS A 23 7.37 -10.20 -2.27
C CYS A 23 6.67 -8.83 -2.32
N ASN A 24 7.45 -7.74 -2.32
CA ASN A 24 6.97 -6.39 -2.53
C ASN A 24 7.84 -5.73 -3.61
N CYS A 25 7.25 -4.80 -4.36
CA CYS A 25 7.99 -4.00 -5.34
C CYS A 25 9.15 -3.27 -4.66
N ILE A 26 10.35 -3.38 -5.25
CA ILE A 26 11.56 -2.78 -4.68
C ILE A 26 11.58 -1.29 -5.00
N LEU A 27 11.64 -0.48 -3.96
CA LEU A 27 11.82 0.97 -4.09
C LEU A 27 13.31 1.30 -4.14
N LEU A 28 13.71 2.05 -5.17
CA LEU A 28 15.06 2.58 -5.32
C LEU A 28 15.05 4.05 -4.92
N SER A 29 15.83 4.40 -3.90
CA SER A 29 16.00 5.78 -3.44
C SER A 29 17.39 5.94 -2.86
N ASP A 30 18.08 6.98 -3.32
CA ASP A 30 19.37 7.37 -2.78
C ASP A 30 19.22 8.22 -1.50
N ASP A 31 18.06 8.86 -1.32
CA ASP A 31 17.83 9.86 -0.27
C ASP A 31 17.17 9.29 0.99
N TYR A 32 16.45 8.17 0.91
CA TYR A 32 15.65 7.65 2.01
C TYR A 32 16.44 7.41 3.31
N TYR A 33 17.54 6.64 3.25
CA TYR A 33 18.34 6.36 4.45
C TYR A 33 19.13 7.58 4.94
N PRO A 34 19.80 8.39 4.08
CA PRO A 34 20.49 9.60 4.52
C PRO A 34 19.60 10.57 5.30
N VAL A 35 18.33 10.72 4.91
CA VAL A 35 17.40 11.66 5.56
C VAL A 35 17.20 11.35 7.04
N LEU A 36 17.25 10.07 7.44
CA LEU A 36 17.12 9.64 8.83
C LEU A 36 18.30 10.09 9.72
N ASN A 37 19.37 10.67 9.17
CA ASN A 37 20.45 11.29 9.97
C ASN A 37 20.18 12.76 10.33
N HIS A 38 19.20 13.42 9.72
CA HIS A 38 18.92 14.81 10.02
C HIS A 38 18.36 14.98 11.44
N LYS A 39 18.75 16.08 12.10
CA LYS A 39 18.31 16.39 13.48
C LYS A 39 16.81 16.69 13.62
N HIS A 40 16.13 16.96 12.51
CA HIS A 40 14.71 17.31 12.47
C HIS A 40 13.84 16.16 11.92
N VAL A 41 14.41 14.95 11.84
CA VAL A 41 13.73 13.77 11.32
C VAL A 41 13.71 12.72 12.42
N ASP A 42 12.51 12.37 12.83
CA ASP A 42 12.24 11.31 13.80
C ASP A 42 11.51 10.16 13.10
N LEU A 43 11.89 8.92 13.44
CA LEU A 43 11.24 7.71 12.97
C LEU A 43 10.28 7.21 14.04
N GLU A 44 8.99 7.23 13.76
CA GLU A 44 7.95 6.66 14.62
C GLU A 44 7.44 5.34 14.05
N THR A 45 7.57 4.25 14.81
CA THR A 45 7.16 2.89 14.39
C THR A 45 5.98 2.34 15.18
N ARG A 46 5.55 3.07 16.22
CA ARG A 46 4.40 2.70 17.05
C ARG A 46 3.09 2.94 16.32
N ALA A 47 2.02 2.32 16.79
CA ALA A 47 0.71 2.41 16.13
C ALA A 47 0.08 3.80 16.30
N SER A 48 -0.23 4.47 15.19
CA SER A 48 -1.08 5.67 15.20
C SER A 48 -2.54 5.27 15.43
N ARG A 49 -3.18 5.86 16.45
CA ARG A 49 -4.55 5.48 16.87
C ARG A 49 -5.62 6.34 16.22
N ARG A 50 -5.36 7.65 16.13
CA ARG A 50 -6.28 8.63 15.55
C ARG A 50 -5.57 9.95 15.25
N ILE A 51 -6.09 10.65 14.27
CA ILE A 51 -5.81 12.06 14.04
C ILE A 51 -6.72 12.88 14.97
N THR A 52 -6.17 13.96 15.53
CA THR A 52 -6.87 14.92 16.39
C THR A 52 -6.80 16.30 15.77
N ALA A 53 -7.53 17.27 16.33
CA ALA A 53 -7.50 18.65 15.86
C ALA A 53 -6.11 19.31 15.94
N THR A 54 -5.21 18.79 16.79
CA THR A 54 -3.90 19.38 17.07
C THR A 54 -2.73 18.50 16.69
N GLY A 55 -2.96 17.30 16.13
CA GLY A 55 -1.89 16.36 15.77
C GLY A 55 -2.31 14.90 15.80
N ILE A 56 -1.37 13.98 16.07
CA ILE A 56 -1.59 12.53 16.01
C ILE A 56 -1.45 11.90 17.40
N HIS A 57 -2.39 11.01 17.76
CA HIS A 57 -2.30 10.21 18.98
C HIS A 57 -1.61 8.88 18.67
N VAL A 58 -0.43 8.67 19.26
CA VAL A 58 0.39 7.46 19.08
C VAL A 58 0.24 6.58 20.32
N GLU A 59 -0.17 5.32 20.12
CA GLU A 59 -0.42 4.35 21.20
C GLU A 59 -1.22 4.89 22.41
N THR A 60 -0.74 4.70 23.64
CA THR A 60 -1.34 5.17 24.90
C THR A 60 -0.69 6.45 25.41
N GLU A 61 0.15 7.09 24.60
CA GLU A 61 0.84 8.33 24.95
C GLU A 61 0.05 9.57 24.54
N GLU A 62 0.55 10.73 24.95
CA GLU A 62 -0.05 12.03 24.66
C GLU A 62 -0.05 12.37 23.15
N VAL A 63 -0.87 13.34 22.77
CA VAL A 63 -0.98 13.80 21.38
C VAL A 63 0.33 14.45 20.96
N GLN A 64 0.95 13.93 19.89
CA GLN A 64 2.08 14.58 19.24
C GLN A 64 1.57 15.76 18.39
N PRO A 65 1.96 17.01 18.70
CA PRO A 65 1.52 18.17 17.94
C PRO A 65 2.09 18.15 16.51
N ILE A 66 1.21 18.32 15.52
CA ILE A 66 1.59 18.29 14.10
C ILE A 66 0.77 19.33 13.36
N ASP A 67 1.45 20.19 12.59
CA ASP A 67 0.80 21.24 11.80
C ASP A 67 0.32 20.76 10.42
N LEU A 68 0.99 19.75 9.85
CA LEU A 68 0.69 19.20 8.52
C LEU A 68 0.85 17.68 8.49
N ILE A 69 -0.14 16.99 7.92
CA ILE A 69 -0.13 15.54 7.71
C ILE A 69 -0.12 15.25 6.21
N VAL A 70 0.85 14.47 5.75
CA VAL A 70 0.92 13.95 4.38
C VAL A 70 0.56 12.46 4.39
N LEU A 71 -0.48 12.08 3.65
CA LEU A 71 -0.95 10.69 3.59
C LEU A 71 -0.26 9.93 2.45
N ALA A 72 0.71 9.09 2.80
CA ALA A 72 1.42 8.20 1.88
C ALA A 72 0.95 6.73 2.04
N THR A 73 -0.36 6.47 1.97
CA THR A 73 -1.01 5.21 2.36
C THR A 73 -1.03 4.11 1.29
N GLY A 74 -0.32 4.27 0.17
CA GLY A 74 -0.23 3.26 -0.89
C GLY A 74 -1.48 3.16 -1.76
N PHE A 75 -1.74 1.96 -2.31
CA PHE A 75 -2.75 1.71 -3.35
C PHE A 75 -3.54 0.42 -3.08
N HIS A 76 -4.80 0.40 -3.49
CA HIS A 76 -5.60 -0.81 -3.60
C HIS A 76 -5.26 -1.53 -4.92
N THR A 77 -4.40 -2.54 -4.87
CA THR A 77 -3.84 -3.19 -6.07
C THR A 77 -4.71 -4.28 -6.66
N VAL A 78 -5.68 -4.82 -5.89
CA VAL A 78 -6.52 -5.96 -6.28
C VAL A 78 -7.99 -5.58 -6.53
N ASP A 79 -8.34 -4.31 -6.31
CA ASP A 79 -9.69 -3.80 -6.54
C ASP A 79 -9.85 -3.36 -8.00
N PHE A 80 -9.83 -4.32 -8.93
CA PHE A 80 -10.00 -4.05 -10.35
C PHE A 80 -11.36 -3.41 -10.63
N LEU A 81 -11.37 -2.34 -11.44
CA LEU A 81 -12.59 -1.64 -11.91
C LEU A 81 -13.48 -1.09 -10.76
N PHE A 82 -12.91 -0.88 -9.57
CA PHE A 82 -13.67 -0.50 -8.36
C PHE A 82 -14.45 0.80 -8.44
N SER A 83 -14.13 1.68 -9.38
CA SER A 83 -14.81 2.96 -9.58
C SER A 83 -16.06 2.85 -10.45
N MET A 84 -16.33 1.68 -11.04
CA MET A 84 -17.44 1.47 -11.97
C MET A 84 -18.38 0.37 -11.48
N ASP A 85 -19.66 0.52 -11.80
CA ASP A 85 -20.66 -0.52 -11.60
C ASP A 85 -20.93 -1.23 -12.92
N ILE A 86 -20.33 -2.41 -13.08
CA ILE A 86 -20.42 -3.24 -14.27
C ILE A 86 -21.40 -4.38 -14.00
N TYR A 87 -22.33 -4.55 -14.93
CA TYR A 87 -23.34 -5.59 -14.89
C TYR A 87 -23.19 -6.49 -16.12
N GLY A 88 -23.14 -7.80 -15.86
CA GLY A 88 -23.09 -8.84 -16.88
C GLY A 88 -24.47 -9.30 -17.33
N LEU A 89 -24.51 -10.52 -17.85
CA LEU A 89 -25.75 -11.22 -18.19
C LEU A 89 -26.72 -11.22 -17.00
N ASP A 90 -28.01 -11.10 -17.31
CA ASP A 90 -29.11 -11.07 -16.33
C ASP A 90 -28.97 -10.01 -15.22
N GLY A 91 -28.20 -8.94 -15.48
CA GLY A 91 -27.98 -7.86 -14.51
C GLY A 91 -27.09 -8.26 -13.33
N ARG A 92 -26.28 -9.32 -13.45
CA ARG A 92 -25.39 -9.78 -12.38
C ARG A 92 -24.22 -8.80 -12.19
N PRO A 93 -23.97 -8.29 -10.97
CA PRO A 93 -22.89 -7.32 -10.75
C PRO A 93 -21.50 -8.00 -10.72
N LEU A 94 -20.53 -7.43 -11.43
CA LEU A 94 -19.14 -7.92 -11.45
C LEU A 94 -18.48 -7.92 -10.07
N ARG A 95 -18.79 -6.92 -9.22
CA ARG A 95 -18.33 -6.89 -7.82
C ARG A 95 -18.77 -8.13 -7.03
N GLY A 96 -19.96 -8.65 -7.34
CA GLY A 96 -20.47 -9.88 -6.72
C GLY A 96 -19.68 -11.11 -7.17
N LEU A 97 -19.35 -11.19 -8.47
CA LEU A 97 -18.53 -12.26 -9.06
C LEU A 97 -17.12 -12.31 -8.45
N TRP A 98 -16.49 -11.14 -8.26
CA TRP A 98 -15.11 -11.03 -7.78
C TRP A 98 -14.96 -10.98 -6.25
N LYS A 99 -16.04 -11.18 -5.49
CA LYS A 99 -16.01 -11.11 -4.02
C LYS A 99 -15.03 -12.09 -3.37
N ALA A 100 -14.82 -13.25 -3.99
CA ALA A 100 -13.89 -14.28 -3.49
C ALA A 100 -12.47 -14.15 -4.08
N GLY A 101 -12.21 -13.10 -4.86
CA GLY A 101 -10.99 -12.95 -5.64
C GLY A 101 -11.34 -12.65 -7.10
N PRO A 102 -10.73 -11.60 -7.70
CA PRO A 102 -10.88 -11.31 -9.11
C PRO A 102 -10.41 -12.47 -10.00
N GLN A 103 -11.24 -12.86 -10.97
CA GLN A 103 -10.93 -13.95 -11.91
C GLN A 103 -11.17 -13.49 -13.35
N ALA A 104 -10.26 -13.88 -14.24
CA ALA A 104 -10.38 -13.64 -15.65
C ALA A 104 -9.79 -14.81 -16.46
N TYR A 105 -10.53 -15.27 -17.45
CA TYR A 105 -10.05 -16.21 -18.45
C TYR A 105 -8.97 -15.55 -19.30
N ARG A 106 -7.77 -16.16 -19.29
CA ARG A 106 -6.55 -15.64 -19.93
C ARG A 106 -6.22 -14.21 -19.52
N GLY A 107 -6.67 -13.78 -18.34
CA GLY A 107 -6.42 -12.43 -17.85
C GLY A 107 -7.08 -11.32 -18.65
N LEU A 108 -8.11 -11.63 -19.44
CA LEU A 108 -8.78 -10.67 -20.34
C LEU A 108 -10.29 -10.63 -20.15
N VAL A 109 -10.94 -11.79 -20.01
CA VAL A 109 -12.41 -11.90 -20.02
C VAL A 109 -12.90 -12.42 -18.68
N ALA A 110 -13.86 -11.74 -18.05
CA ALA A 110 -14.50 -12.19 -16.82
C ALA A 110 -15.77 -13.01 -17.12
N GLU A 111 -16.17 -13.85 -16.15
CA GLU A 111 -17.44 -14.58 -16.20
C GLU A 111 -18.62 -13.63 -16.42
N ASP A 112 -19.63 -14.08 -17.16
CA ASP A 112 -20.89 -13.37 -17.43
C ASP A 112 -20.76 -11.99 -18.13
N LEU A 113 -19.61 -11.66 -18.71
CA LEU A 113 -19.39 -10.41 -19.45
C LEU A 113 -19.04 -10.67 -20.93
N PRO A 114 -20.02 -11.05 -21.78
CA PRO A 114 -19.77 -11.26 -23.21
C PRO A 114 -19.35 -9.95 -23.88
N ASN A 115 -18.41 -10.05 -24.85
CA ASN A 115 -17.87 -8.92 -25.62
C ASN A 115 -17.14 -7.84 -24.79
N VAL A 116 -16.79 -8.11 -23.53
CA VAL A 116 -15.98 -7.22 -22.69
C VAL A 116 -14.59 -7.80 -22.52
N GLY A 117 -13.58 -7.04 -22.92
CA GLY A 117 -12.17 -7.32 -22.62
C GLY A 117 -11.61 -6.30 -21.64
N VAL A 118 -11.03 -6.76 -20.54
CA VAL A 118 -10.38 -5.93 -19.53
C VAL A 118 -8.87 -5.99 -19.74
N LEU A 119 -8.25 -4.85 -20.02
CA LEU A 119 -6.79 -4.76 -20.09
C LEU A 119 -6.21 -4.70 -18.68
N TYR A 120 -5.08 -5.37 -18.46
CA TYR A 120 -4.47 -5.51 -17.14
C TYR A 120 -5.42 -6.10 -16.10
N ALA A 121 -6.24 -7.07 -16.52
CA ALA A 121 -7.13 -7.78 -15.63
C ALA A 121 -6.35 -8.72 -14.68
N PRO A 122 -7.05 -9.38 -13.74
CA PRO A 122 -6.43 -10.32 -12.81
C PRO A 122 -5.50 -11.32 -13.52
N ASN A 123 -4.35 -11.62 -12.91
CA ASN A 123 -3.33 -12.57 -13.40
C ASN A 123 -2.48 -12.10 -14.60
N THR A 124 -2.38 -10.79 -14.90
CA THR A 124 -1.59 -10.30 -16.05
C THR A 124 -0.44 -9.33 -15.73
N ASN A 125 -0.39 -8.76 -14.52
CA ASN A 125 0.58 -7.69 -14.24
C ASN A 125 0.97 -7.54 -12.76
N LEU A 126 0.08 -7.89 -11.84
CA LEU A 126 0.29 -7.78 -10.40
C LEU A 126 0.14 -9.17 -9.80
N ASP A 127 1.27 -9.83 -9.54
CA ASP A 127 1.42 -10.99 -8.66
C ASP A 127 2.39 -10.62 -7.52
#